data_AF-A0A7Y4YBV7-F1
#
_entry.id   AF-A0A7Y4YBV7-F1
#
_cell.length_a   1.000
_cell.length_b   1.000
_cell.length_c   1.000
_cell.angle_alpha   90.00
_cell.angle_beta   90.00
_cell.angle_gamma   90.00
#
_symmetry.space_group_name_H-M   'P 1'
#
loop_
_entity.id
_entity.type
_entity.pdbx_description
1 polymer ?
#
loop_
_entity_poly.entity_id
_entity_poly.type
_entity_poly.pdbx_seq_one_letter_code
_entity_poly.pdbx_strand_id
1 'polypeptide(L)' 'MEKHEQPQSVTEYEYKGKKVYYVVMPCCDFFSELYDAKCNLLGHPDGGITGKGDGKLPDFNDTKTKEKLIWKAK' A
#
# COMPACT_ATOMS: atom_id res chain seq x y z
N MET A 1 -14.23 14.19 -4.05
CA MET A 1 -12.87 13.78 -3.71
C MET A 1 -11.98 14.96 -3.96
N GLU A 2 -11.54 15.61 -2.89
CA GLU A 2 -10.58 16.69 -2.99
C GLU A 2 -9.20 16.12 -3.34
N LYS A 3 -8.31 16.92 -3.95
CA LYS A 3 -7.00 16.45 -4.43
C LYS A 3 -6.14 15.82 -3.31
N HIS A 4 -6.36 16.25 -2.07
CA HIS A 4 -5.68 15.74 -0.88
C HIS A 4 -6.18 14.36 -0.41
N GLU A 5 -7.19 13.78 -1.06
CA GLU A 5 -7.76 12.46 -0.75
C GLU A 5 -7.41 11.41 -1.82
N GLN A 6 -6.62 11.78 -2.84
CA GLN A 6 -6.30 10.90 -3.96
C GLN A 6 -5.01 10.10 -3.69
N PRO A 7 -4.95 8.82 -4.12
CA PRO A 7 -3.73 8.02 -4.05
C PRO A 7 -2.55 8.74 -4.70
N GLN A 8 -1.37 8.60 -4.12
CA GLN A 8 -0.12 9.19 -4.62
C GLN A 8 0.61 8.25 -5.59
N SER A 9 0.49 6.95 -5.37
CA SER A 9 1.08 5.94 -6.26
C SER A 9 0.42 4.59 -6.08
N VAL A 10 0.53 3.78 -7.14
CA VAL A 10 0.22 2.35 -7.12
C VAL A 10 1.47 1.60 -7.58
N THR A 11 1.95 0.70 -6.73
CA THR A 11 3.12 -0.14 -6.99
C THR A 11 2.76 -1.61 -6.85
N GLU A 12 3.08 -2.40 -7.86
CA GLU A 12 2.95 -3.86 -7.83
C GLU A 12 4.17 -4.46 -7.13
N TYR A 13 3.94 -5.47 -6.29
CA TYR A 13 4.98 -6.28 -5.65
C TYR A 13 4.61 -7.76 -5.68
N GLU A 14 5.61 -8.60 -5.40
CA GLU A 14 5.40 -9.96 -4.93
C GLU A 14 5.58 -10.02 -3.41
N TYR A 15 4.56 -10.53 -2.72
CA TYR A 15 4.55 -10.72 -1.27
C TYR A 15 3.94 -12.09 -0.95
N LYS A 16 4.65 -12.90 -0.17
CA LYS A 16 4.26 -14.29 0.15
C LYS A 16 3.95 -15.13 -1.10
N GLY A 17 4.76 -14.95 -2.15
CA GLY A 17 4.60 -15.64 -3.44
C GLY A 17 3.38 -15.23 -4.26
N LYS A 18 2.67 -14.17 -3.86
CA LYS A 18 1.49 -13.65 -4.55
C LYS A 18 1.74 -12.23 -5.02
N LYS A 19 1.12 -11.90 -6.15
CA LYS A 19 1.08 -10.52 -6.64
C LYS A 19 0.14 -9.68 -5.77
N VAL A 20 0.62 -8.50 -5.38
CA VAL A 20 -0.13 -7.52 -4.58
C VAL A 20 0.07 -6.11 -5.13
N TYR A 21 -0.86 -5.22 -4.79
CA TYR A 21 -0.87 -3.82 -5.20
C TYR A 21 -0.87 -2.93 -3.97
N TYR A 22 0.19 -2.16 -3.81
CA TYR A 22 0.38 -1.22 -2.72
C TYR A 22 -0.01 0.18 -3.18
N VAL A 23 -1.00 0.76 -2.52
CA VAL A 23 -1.59 2.06 -2.82
C VAL A 23 -1.20 3.03 -1.71
N VAL A 24 -0.39 4.01 -2.06
CA VAL A 24 0.10 5.02 -1.10
C VAL A 24 -0.92 6.15 -1.01
N MET A 25 -1.33 6.49 0.20
CA MET A 25 -2.25 7.59 0.47
C MET A 25 -1.50 8.92 0.72
N PRO A 26 -2.14 10.08 0.49
CA PRO A 26 -1.48 11.40 0.41
C PRO A 26 -0.99 12.01 1.72
N CYS A 27 -1.49 11.56 2.88
CA CYS A 27 -1.04 12.04 4.19
C CYS A 27 -0.48 10.87 4.99
N CYS A 28 0.54 11.12 5.79
CA CYS A 28 1.12 10.14 6.71
C CYS A 28 0.09 9.61 7.75
N ASP A 29 -0.95 10.38 8.05
CA ASP A 29 -2.04 9.96 8.95
C ASP A 29 -3.08 9.07 8.25
N PHE A 30 -3.05 8.95 6.92
CA PHE A 30 -3.86 7.97 6.20
C PHE A 30 -3.11 6.65 6.13
N PHE A 31 -3.86 5.56 6.21
CA PHE A 31 -3.31 4.25 5.95
C PHE A 31 -3.04 4.06 4.46
N SER A 32 -1.85 3.57 4.13
CA SER A 32 -1.63 2.98 2.81
C SER A 32 -2.38 1.65 2.74
N GLU A 33 -2.80 1.25 1.54
CA GLU A 33 -3.63 0.07 1.33
C GLU A 33 -2.87 -1.00 0.56
N LEU A 34 -3.01 -2.26 0.97
CA LEU A 34 -2.47 -3.39 0.23
C LEU A 34 -3.60 -4.28 -0.28
N TYR A 35 -3.67 -4.44 -1.59
CA TYR A 35 -4.66 -5.28 -2.26
C TYR A 35 -4.04 -6.54 -2.86
N ASP A 36 -4.79 -7.63 -2.92
CA ASP A 36 -4.42 -8.78 -3.76
C ASP A 36 -4.79 -8.57 -5.24
N ALA A 37 -4.43 -9.53 -6.08
CA ALA A 37 -4.74 -9.50 -7.52
C ALA A 37 -6.24 -9.60 -7.87
N LYS A 38 -7.12 -9.80 -6.88
CA LYS A 38 -8.58 -9.83 -7.02
C LYS A 38 -9.23 -8.60 -6.40
N CYS A 39 -8.45 -7.55 -6.10
CA CYS A 39 -8.90 -6.31 -5.46
C CYS A 39 -9.45 -6.50 -4.04
N ASN A 40 -9.08 -7.57 -3.32
CA ASN A 40 -9.40 -7.69 -1.90
C ASN A 40 -8.39 -6.90 -1.08
N LEU A 41 -8.89 -6.05 -0.17
CA LEU A 41 -8.03 -5.36 0.81
C LEU A 41 -7.46 -6.37 1.80
N LEU A 42 -6.15 -6.51 1.82
CA LEU A 42 -5.41 -7.37 2.75
C LEU A 42 -5.15 -6.67 4.08
N GLY A 43 -4.93 -5.36 4.05
CA GLY A 43 -4.69 -4.55 5.25
C GLY A 43 -3.87 -3.30 4.96
N HIS A 44 -3.32 -2.73 6.03
CA HIS A 44 -2.60 -1.46 6.00
C HIS A 44 -1.17 -1.67 6.52
N PRO A 45 -0.17 -1.77 5.64
CA PRO A 45 1.20 -2.06 6.07
C PRO A 45 1.92 -0.86 6.71
N ASP A 46 1.43 0.37 6.51
CA ASP A 46 1.99 1.61 7.04
C ASP A 46 0.94 2.73 7.05
N GLY A 47 1.36 3.91 7.47
CA GLY A 47 0.51 5.08 7.66
C GLY A 47 -0.26 5.04 8.98
N GLY A 48 -1.28 5.90 9.09
CA GLY A 48 -1.96 6.16 10.36
C GLY A 48 -1.11 6.98 11.33
N ILE A 49 -1.68 7.35 12.47
CA ILE A 49 -1.04 8.25 13.47
C ILE A 49 0.35 7.76 13.91
N THR A 50 0.55 6.43 13.95
CA THR A 50 1.84 5.83 14.36
C THR A 50 2.80 5.55 13.21
N GLY A 51 2.33 5.64 11.96
CA GLY A 51 3.05 5.21 10.76
C GLY A 51 3.18 3.69 10.58
N LYS A 52 2.65 2.88 11.52
CA LYS A 52 2.82 1.41 11.53
C LYS A 52 1.68 0.64 10.87
N GLY A 53 0.70 1.33 10.29
CA GLY A 53 -0.44 0.67 9.69
C GLY A 53 -1.38 0.04 10.73
N ASP A 54 -2.11 -0.99 10.34
CA ASP A 54 -3.11 -1.68 11.18
C ASP A 54 -2.57 -2.92 11.91
N GLY A 55 -1.27 -3.20 11.74
CA GLY A 55 -0.58 -4.33 12.39
C GLY A 55 -0.88 -5.71 11.81
N LYS A 56 -1.69 -5.83 10.74
CA LYS A 56 -1.97 -7.13 10.10
C LYS A 56 -0.85 -7.63 9.20
N LEU A 57 -0.03 -6.70 8.70
CA LEU A 57 1.01 -6.95 7.70
C LEU A 57 2.41 -6.50 8.19
N PRO A 58 2.87 -6.96 9.38
CA PRO A 58 4.07 -6.41 10.01
C PRO A 58 5.37 -6.68 9.24
N ASP A 59 5.38 -7.72 8.40
CA ASP A 59 6.53 -8.17 7.59
C ASP A 59 6.50 -7.66 6.14
N PHE A 60 5.45 -6.93 5.73
CA PHE A 60 5.28 -6.54 4.32
C PHE A 60 6.46 -5.69 3.83
N ASN A 61 6.88 -4.71 4.62
CA ASN A 61 7.94 -3.80 4.22
C ASN A 61 9.31 -4.48 4.09
N ASP A 62 9.55 -5.55 4.85
CA ASP A 62 10.81 -6.28 4.86
C ASP A 62 10.86 -7.42 3.82
N THR A 63 9.70 -7.93 3.39
CA THR A 63 9.60 -9.16 2.58
C THR A 63 9.01 -8.96 1.18
N LYS A 64 8.45 -7.78 0.87
CA LYS A 64 7.99 -7.46 -0.49
C LYS A 64 9.17 -7.45 -1.46
N THR A 65 8.95 -7.97 -2.66
CA THR A 65 9.97 -8.06 -3.71
C THR A 65 9.37 -7.71 -5.07
N LYS A 66 10.20 -7.73 -6.12
CA LYS A 66 9.77 -7.51 -7.52
C LYS A 66 8.97 -6.22 -7.70
N GLU A 67 9.48 -5.13 -7.13
CA GLU A 67 8.88 -3.80 -7.24
C GLU A 67 8.64 -3.41 -8.70
N LYS A 68 7.42 -2.98 -8.99
CA LYS A 68 7.06 -2.42 -10.29
C LYS A 68 6.06 -1.28 -10.11
N LEU A 69 6.52 -0.06 -10.36
CA LEU A 69 5.64 1.11 -10.37
C LEU A 69 4.60 0.96 -11.50
N ILE A 70 3.31 1.05 -11.16
CA ILE A 70 2.20 0.98 -12.11
C ILE A 70 1.71 2.37 -12.46
N TRP A 71 1.58 3.22 -11.44
CA TRP A 71 1.08 4.57 -11.59
C TRP A 71 1.60 5.48 -10.48
N LYS A 72 1.78 6.76 -10.78
CA LYS A 72 2.12 7.80 -9.81
C LYS A 72 1.38 9.09 -10.16
N ALA A 73 0.86 9.78 -9.15
CA ALA A 73 0.32 11.12 -9.31
C ALA A 73 1.39 12.07 -9.87
N LYS A 74 0.96 13.05 -10.68
CA LYS A 74 1.83 14.07 -11.26
C LYS A 74 2.05 15.24 -10.31
#